data_AF-A0A2W1EGR0-F1
#
_entry.id   AF-A0A2W1EGR0-F1
#
_cell.length_a   1.000
_cell.length_b   1.000
_cell.length_c   1.000
_cell.angle_alpha   90.00
_cell.angle_beta   90.00
_cell.angle_gamma   90.00
#
_symmetry.space_group_name_H-M   'P 1'
#
loop_
_entity.id
_entity.type
_entity.pdbx_description
1 polymer ?
#
loop_
_entity_poly.entity_id
_entity_poly.type
_entity_poly.pdbx_seq_one_letter_code
_entity_poly.pdbx_strand_id
1 'polypeptide(L)'
;MSFVNNSRMSVYSTASASQSRPGNPPAQTSTTTLLNTLNSAYKNGRSYNLEASTSLVVNTWVNAKSIIDDRIGGTVDLELGRKAWEHARRRAEDGCIVLAYVPHTSSRIPS
;
A
#
# COMPACT_ATOMS: atom_id res chain seq x y z
N MET A 1 9.14 -0.64 57.07
CA MET A 1 9.69 -1.35 55.90
C MET A 1 8.83 -1.01 54.70
N SER A 2 9.31 -0.08 53.86
CA SER A 2 8.58 0.41 52.68
C SER A 2 9.13 -0.30 51.45
N PHE A 3 8.29 -1.04 50.73
CA PHE A 3 8.63 -1.63 49.45
C PHE A 3 8.58 -0.51 48.40
N VAL A 4 9.73 0.12 48.15
CA VAL A 4 9.88 1.02 47.01
C VAL A 4 9.79 0.17 45.75
N ASN A 5 8.65 0.25 45.08
CA ASN A 5 8.39 -0.36 43.78
C ASN A 5 9.35 0.26 42.75
N ASN A 6 10.51 -0.38 42.57
CA ASN A 6 11.49 -0.01 41.55
C ASN A 6 10.99 -0.52 40.19
N SER A 7 9.99 0.16 39.63
CA SER A 7 9.63 0.03 38.22
C SER A 7 10.79 0.58 37.39
N ARG A 8 11.80 -0.27 37.16
CA ARG A 8 12.78 -0.10 36.08
C ARG A 8 12.02 -0.20 34.76
N MET A 9 11.33 0.88 34.37
CA MET A 9 10.84 1.00 33.00
C MET A 9 12.04 1.21 32.10
N SER A 10 12.37 0.17 31.35
CA SER A 10 13.34 0.19 30.27
C SER A 10 13.01 1.31 29.30
N VAL A 11 13.90 2.29 29.19
CA VAL A 11 13.81 3.46 28.29
C VAL A 11 14.13 3.10 26.82
N TYR A 12 13.98 1.83 26.43
CA TYR A 12 14.34 1.35 25.09
C TYR A 12 13.15 0.82 24.27
N SER A 13 11.91 1.12 24.69
CA SER A 13 10.70 0.69 23.98
C SER A 13 9.89 1.87 23.44
N THR A 14 10.51 2.77 22.67
CA THR A 14 9.79 3.75 21.83
C THR A 14 10.22 3.73 20.36
N ALA A 15 11.10 2.81 19.95
CA ALA A 15 11.45 2.63 18.54
C ALA A 15 10.38 1.85 17.74
N SER A 16 9.45 1.18 18.44
CA SER A 16 8.26 0.56 17.83
C SER A 16 7.07 1.50 17.75
N ALA A 17 7.23 2.78 18.12
CA ALA A 17 6.26 3.80 17.78
C ALA A 17 6.24 3.86 16.26
N SER A 18 5.23 3.19 15.69
CA SER A 18 4.74 3.47 14.35
C SER A 18 4.83 4.97 14.19
N GLN A 19 5.70 5.41 13.27
CA GLN A 19 5.69 6.79 12.80
C GLN A 19 4.23 7.13 12.59
N SER A 20 3.73 8.05 13.41
CA SER A 20 2.38 8.58 13.34
C SER A 20 2.26 9.17 11.94
N ARG A 21 1.77 8.34 11.01
CA ARG A 21 1.34 8.79 9.69
C ARG A 21 0.36 9.92 9.97
N PRO A 22 0.42 11.04 9.21
CA PRO A 22 -0.61 12.06 9.30
C PRO A 22 -1.96 11.34 9.22
N GLY A 23 -2.74 11.50 10.29
CA GLY A 23 -3.85 10.63 10.62
C GLY A 23 -4.88 10.62 9.50
N ASN A 24 -4.94 9.51 8.79
CA ASN A 24 -6.22 9.05 8.32
C ASN A 24 -6.65 7.98 9.34
N PRO A 25 -7.72 8.18 10.13
CA PRO A 25 -8.35 7.04 10.80
C PRO A 25 -8.61 5.94 9.76
N PRO A 26 -8.66 4.64 10.12
CA PRO A 26 -9.09 3.62 9.19
C PRO A 26 -10.50 3.98 8.72
N ALA A 27 -10.57 4.75 7.63
CA ALA A 27 -11.81 5.28 7.11
C ALA A 27 -12.58 4.04 6.67
N GLN A 28 -13.76 3.83 7.24
CA GLN A 28 -14.65 2.77 6.80
C GLN A 28 -14.89 2.99 5.31
N THR A 29 -14.19 2.21 4.49
CA THR A 29 -14.18 2.44 3.05
C THR A 29 -15.34 1.62 2.51
N SER A 30 -16.49 2.26 2.32
CA SER A 30 -17.57 1.65 1.53
C SER A 30 -17.05 1.33 0.13
N THR A 31 -17.53 0.24 -0.47
CA THR A 31 -17.21 -0.14 -1.85
C THR A 31 -17.39 1.03 -2.81
N THR A 32 -18.45 1.82 -2.65
CA THR A 32 -18.71 3.00 -3.48
C THR A 32 -17.63 4.06 -3.33
N THR A 33 -17.20 4.35 -2.10
CA THR A 33 -16.13 5.31 -1.83
C THR A 33 -14.81 4.83 -2.43
N LEU A 34 -14.49 3.54 -2.29
CA LEU A 34 -13.29 2.95 -2.86
C LEU A 34 -13.27 3.09 -4.38
N LEU A 35 -14.38 2.77 -5.06
CA LEU A 35 -14.49 2.89 -6.51
C LEU A 35 -14.32 4.34 -6.99
N ASN A 36 -14.90 5.31 -6.29
CA ASN A 36 -14.75 6.73 -6.61
C ASN A 36 -13.30 7.21 -6.45
N THR A 37 -12.62 6.78 -5.38
CA THR A 37 -11.22 7.10 -5.14
C THR A 37 -10.31 6.46 -6.18
N LEU A 38 -10.53 5.18 -6.53
CA LEU A 38 -9.76 4.48 -7.57
C LEU A 38 -9.97 5.11 -8.96
N ASN A 39 -11.18 5.54 -9.30
CA ASN A 39 -11.45 6.28 -10.54
C ASN A 39 -10.68 7.61 -10.57
N SER A 40 -10.61 8.31 -9.44
CA SER A 40 -9.84 9.55 -9.33
C SER A 40 -8.34 9.28 -9.44
N ALA A 41 -7.83 8.22 -8.80
CA ALA A 41 -6.44 7.80 -8.89
C ALA A 41 -6.06 7.43 -10.34
N TYR A 42 -6.91 6.66 -11.03
CA TYR A 42 -6.76 6.30 -12.44
C TYR A 42 -6.62 7.52 -13.34
N LYS A 43 -7.54 8.50 -13.22
CA LYS A 43 -7.52 9.73 -14.02
C LYS A 43 -6.24 10.55 -13.83
N ASN A 44 -5.65 10.48 -12.64
CA ASN A 44 -4.42 11.19 -12.29
C ASN A 44 -3.16 10.33 -12.51
N GLY A 45 -3.28 9.09 -12.99
CA GLY A 45 -2.15 8.17 -13.17
C GLY A 45 -1.43 7.81 -11.88
N ARG A 46 -2.13 7.80 -10.73
CA ARG A 46 -1.55 7.54 -9.40
C ARG A 46 -1.93 6.17 -8.85
N SER A 47 -1.05 5.59 -8.03
CA SER A 47 -1.39 4.44 -7.19
C SER A 47 -2.26 4.87 -6.00
N TYR A 48 -3.07 3.95 -5.49
CA TYR A 48 -3.84 4.13 -4.26
C TYR A 48 -3.33 3.17 -3.19
N ASN A 49 -2.86 3.69 -2.06
CA ASN A 49 -2.47 2.86 -0.91
C ASN A 49 -3.71 2.50 -0.10
N LEU A 50 -4.04 1.21 -0.05
CA LEU A 50 -5.13 0.69 0.77
C LEU A 50 -4.67 0.52 2.22
N GLU A 51 -3.50 -0.09 2.41
CA GLU A 51 -2.88 -0.32 3.72
C GLU A 51 -1.35 -0.08 3.66
N ALA A 52 -0.65 -0.27 4.77
CA ALA A 52 0.80 0.00 4.85
C ALA A 52 1.66 -0.81 3.86
N SER A 53 1.22 -2.01 3.50
CA SER A 53 1.90 -2.96 2.61
C SER A 53 1.09 -3.33 1.38
N THR A 54 -0.02 -2.63 1.10
CA THR A 54 -0.96 -3.00 0.04
C THR A 54 -1.36 -1.77 -0.76
N SER A 55 -1.04 -1.78 -2.05
CA SER A 55 -1.42 -0.74 -3.00
C SER A 55 -2.28 -1.32 -4.12
N LEU A 56 -3.26 -0.56 -4.58
CA LEU A 56 -4.06 -0.85 -5.75
C LEU A 56 -3.71 0.13 -6.87
N VAL A 57 -3.66 -0.38 -8.08
CA VAL A 57 -3.46 0.42 -9.29
C VAL A 57 -4.45 -0.02 -10.36
N VAL A 58 -4.98 0.94 -11.09
CA VAL A 58 -5.89 0.71 -12.21
C VAL A 58 -5.15 1.00 -13.50
N ASN A 59 -4.87 -0.05 -14.26
CA ASN A 59 -4.29 0.06 -15.59
C ASN A 59 -5.28 -0.40 -16.65
N THR A 60 -5.40 0.40 -17.70
CA THR A 60 -6.18 0.14 -18.90
C THR A 60 -5.24 0.13 -20.10
N TRP A 61 -5.72 -0.35 -21.25
CA TRP A 61 -4.96 -0.27 -22.50
C TRP A 61 -4.55 1.16 -22.88
N VAL A 62 -5.25 2.17 -22.36
CA VAL A 62 -4.99 3.59 -22.63
C VAL A 62 -3.76 4.07 -21.86
N ASN A 63 -3.69 3.80 -20.55
CA ASN A 63 -2.57 4.26 -19.72
C ASN A 63 -1.38 3.29 -19.69
N ALA A 64 -1.56 2.04 -20.11
CA ALA A 64 -0.50 1.02 -20.18
C ALA A 64 0.63 1.37 -21.17
N LYS A 65 0.41 2.35 -22.05
CA LYS A 65 1.40 2.85 -23.02
C LYS A 65 2.10 4.13 -22.55
N SER A 66 1.83 4.59 -21.33
CA SER A 66 2.53 5.75 -20.77
C SER A 66 4.02 5.42 -20.63
N ILE A 67 4.87 6.41 -20.87
CA ILE A 67 6.29 6.28 -20.57
C ILE A 67 6.46 6.79 -19.13
N ILE A 68 6.89 5.90 -18.24
CA ILE A 68 7.21 6.22 -16.85
C ILE A 68 8.65 5.76 -16.64
N ASP A 69 9.53 6.69 -16.28
CA ASP A 69 10.95 6.40 -16.00
C ASP A 69 11.67 5.71 -17.18
N ASP A 70 11.50 6.27 -18.39
CA ASP A 70 12.00 5.75 -19.67
C ASP A 70 11.55 4.32 -20.03
N ARG A 71 10.58 3.78 -19.30
CA ARG A 71 9.97 2.48 -19.57
C ARG A 71 8.53 2.66 -20.00
N ILE A 72 8.15 1.97 -21.07
CA ILE A 72 6.75 1.87 -21.49
C ILE A 72 6.03 0.99 -20.46
N GLY A 73 4.98 1.52 -19.82
CA GLY A 73 4.22 0.78 -18.84
C GLY A 73 3.03 1.55 -18.27
N GLY A 74 2.14 0.82 -17.59
CA GLY A 74 1.07 1.43 -16.80
C GLY A 74 1.58 2.06 -15.52
N THR A 75 0.68 2.69 -14.78
CA THR A 75 0.98 3.15 -13.41
C THR A 75 1.43 1.97 -12.55
N VAL A 76 2.44 2.17 -11.72
CA VAL A 76 2.95 1.21 -10.74
C VAL A 76 3.28 1.93 -9.44
N ASP A 77 3.15 1.24 -8.30
CA ASP A 77 3.57 1.80 -7.00
C ASP A 77 5.05 1.43 -6.73
N LEU A 78 5.96 2.35 -7.09
CA LEU A 78 7.40 2.18 -6.85
C LEU A 78 7.76 2.27 -5.37
N GLU A 79 6.98 3.02 -4.60
CA GLU A 79 7.22 3.25 -3.19
C GLU A 79 6.93 2.00 -2.35
N LEU A 80 5.93 1.20 -2.76
CA LEU A 80 5.70 -0.12 -2.19
C LEU A 80 6.89 -1.05 -2.42
N GLY A 81 7.44 -1.07 -3.64
CA GLY A 81 8.63 -1.86 -3.97
C GLY A 81 9.86 -1.46 -3.14
N ARG A 82 10.11 -0.15 -3.01
CA ARG A 82 11.18 0.38 -2.17
C ARG A 82 11.03 -0.04 -0.70
N LYS A 83 9.82 0.05 -0.14
CA LYS A 83 9.53 -0.37 1.25
C LYS A 83 9.77 -1.85 1.47
N ALA A 84 9.29 -2.70 0.55
CA ALA A 84 9.48 -4.15 0.63
C ALA A 84 10.98 -4.51 0.58
N TRP A 85 11.74 -3.90 -0.33
CA TRP A 85 13.18 -4.09 -0.43
C TRP A 85 13.93 -3.62 0.81
N GLU A 86 13.61 -2.43 1.34
CA GLU A 86 14.24 -1.94 2.57
C GLU A 86 13.95 -2.83 3.78
N HIS A 87 12.72 -3.35 3.86
CA HIS A 87 12.33 -4.25 4.94
C HIS A 87 13.14 -5.55 4.90
N ALA A 88 13.23 -6.19 3.73
CA ALA A 88 14.03 -7.38 3.50
C ALA A 88 15.52 -7.13 3.80
N ARG A 89 16.06 -6.03 3.27
CA ARG A 89 17.47 -5.64 3.47
C ARG A 89 17.81 -5.41 4.94
N ARG A 90 16.93 -4.75 5.71
CA ARG A 90 17.17 -4.49 7.15
C ARG A 90 17.12 -5.75 8.00
N ARG A 91 16.31 -6.74 7.62
CA ARG A 91 16.19 -8.01 8.35
C ARG A 91 17.14 -9.11 7.88
N ALA A 92 17.79 -8.92 6.73
CA ALA A 92 18.49 -10.01 6.02
C ALA A 92 17.58 -11.23 5.80
N GLU A 93 16.30 -10.95 5.51
CA GLU A 93 15.26 -11.95 5.22
C GLU A 93 14.81 -11.83 3.77
N ASP A 94 14.17 -12.88 3.26
CA ASP A 94 13.54 -12.87 1.93
C ASP A 94 12.28 -11.98 1.93
N GLY A 95 12.14 -11.19 0.87
CA GLY A 95 10.94 -10.37 0.62
C GLY A 95 10.26 -10.78 -0.67
N CYS A 96 8.92 -10.83 -0.67
CA CYS A 96 8.14 -11.05 -1.88
C CYS A 96 7.06 -9.99 -2.04
N ILE A 97 6.77 -9.63 -3.30
CA ILE A 97 5.62 -8.79 -3.66
C ILE A 97 4.65 -9.66 -4.42
N VAL A 98 3.44 -9.81 -3.89
CA VAL A 98 2.38 -10.57 -4.53
C VAL A 98 1.55 -9.63 -5.41
N LEU A 99 1.48 -9.95 -6.69
CA LEU A 99 0.66 -9.21 -7.66
C LEU A 99 -0.64 -9.97 -7.90
N ALA A 100 -1.76 -9.35 -7.55
CA ALA A 100 -3.09 -9.85 -7.87
C ALA A 100 -3.76 -8.91 -8.89
N TYR A 101 -4.48 -9.47 -9.84
CA TYR A 101 -5.23 -8.70 -10.83
C TYR A 101 -6.61 -9.32 -11.05
N VAL A 102 -7.58 -8.48 -11.41
CA VAL A 102 -8.91 -8.92 -11.82
C VAL A 102 -9.04 -8.66 -13.31
N PRO A 103 -9.08 -9.70 -14.16
CA PRO A 103 -9.34 -9.51 -15.58
C PRO A 103 -10.79 -9.04 -15.79
N HIS A 104 -11.02 -8.22 -16.81
CA HIS A 104 -12.38 -7.93 -17.27
C HIS A 104 -12.98 -9.17 -17.93
N THR A 105 -13.68 -10.00 -17.16
CA THR A 105 -14.53 -11.05 -17.73
C THR A 105 -15.93 -10.50 -17.94
N SER A 106 -16.28 -10.17 -19.19
CA SER A 106 -17.66 -9.91 -19.55
C SER A 106 -18.45 -11.21 -19.42
N SER A 107 -19.14 -11.42 -18.29
CA SER A 107 -20.17 -12.46 -18.21
C SER A 107 -21.32 -12.05 -19.12
N ARG A 108 -21.24 -12.40 -20.42
CA ARG A 108 -22.42 -12.42 -21.28
C ARG A 108 -23.39 -13.41 -20.66
N ILE A 109 -24.51 -12.90 -20.15
CA ILE A 109 -25.67 -13.72 -19.85
C ILE A 109 -26.14 -14.24 -21.21
N PRO A 110 -26.15 -15.57 -21.45
CA PRO A 110 -26.79 -16.09 -22.66
C PRO A 110 -28.28 -15.76 -22.58
N SER A 111 -28.76 -15.07 -23.62
CA SER A 111 -30.16 -14.74 -23.87
C SER A 111 -31.04 -15.97 -23.99
#